data_AF-A0A200R394-F1
#
_entry.id   AF-A0A200R394-F1
#
_cell.length_a   1.000
_cell.length_b   1.000
_cell.length_c   1.000
_cell.angle_alpha   90.00
_cell.angle_beta   90.00
_cell.angle_gamma   90.00
#
_symmetry.space_group_name_H-M   'P 1'
#
loop_
_entity.id
_entity.type
_entity.pdbx_description
1 polymer ?
#
loop_
_entity_poly.entity_id
_entity_poly.type
_entity_poly.pdbx_seq_one_letter_code
_entity_poly.pdbx_strand_id
1 'polypeptide(L)'
;MAEGTEVRDHMLTMMGLLYELETLGSKLDHEFKEDIILASLPPLFSQFKLNFNMNKMTSSLPEMMNQLTVAEEVVREHRPGNVHMAEGSSRLKPKCKKGKSYSDRHRTRSSSY
;
A
#
# COMPACT_ATOMS: atom_id res chain seq x y z
N MET A 1 0.49 -1.80 -17.06
CA MET A 1 -0.17 -2.80 -16.18
C MET A 1 -1.46 -2.23 -15.62
N ALA A 2 -2.54 -3.02 -15.53
CA ALA A 2 -3.78 -2.63 -14.87
C ALA A 2 -3.71 -2.89 -13.35
N GLU A 3 -4.57 -2.24 -12.56
CA GLU A 3 -4.62 -2.52 -11.12
C GLU A 3 -5.11 -3.94 -10.84
N GLY A 4 -4.38 -4.68 -10.00
CA GLY A 4 -4.72 -6.06 -9.64
C GLY A 4 -4.10 -7.14 -10.54
N THR A 5 -3.37 -6.76 -11.59
CA THR A 5 -2.45 -7.68 -12.28
C THR A 5 -1.29 -8.04 -11.36
N GLU A 6 -0.91 -9.33 -11.31
CA GLU A 6 0.25 -9.78 -10.54
C GLU A 6 1.55 -9.21 -11.14
N VAL A 7 2.38 -8.60 -10.30
CA VAL A 7 3.65 -7.99 -10.74
C VAL A 7 4.54 -8.98 -11.46
N ARG A 8 4.60 -10.22 -10.97
CA ARG A 8 5.42 -11.29 -11.52
C ARG A 8 5.08 -11.57 -12.98
N ASP A 9 3.80 -11.73 -13.30
CA ASP A 9 3.34 -12.01 -14.66
C ASP A 9 3.58 -10.83 -15.61
N HIS A 10 3.35 -9.61 -15.11
CA HIS A 10 3.65 -8.40 -15.87
C HIS A 10 5.14 -8.29 -16.17
N MET A 11 6.02 -8.53 -15.20
CA MET A 11 7.48 -8.48 -15.38
C MET A 11 7.98 -9.52 -16.38
N LEU A 12 7.48 -10.76 -16.32
CA LEU A 12 7.83 -11.79 -17.31
C LEU A 12 7.41 -11.38 -18.73
N THR A 13 6.23 -10.76 -18.86
CA THR A 13 5.76 -10.23 -20.14
C THR A 13 6.68 -9.11 -20.66
N MET A 14 7.05 -8.16 -19.79
CA MET A 14 7.97 -7.07 -20.16
C MET A 14 9.34 -7.60 -20.57
N MET A 15 9.91 -8.56 -19.84
CA MET A 15 11.18 -9.20 -20.18
C MET A 15 11.13 -9.90 -21.54
N GLY A 16 10.04 -10.62 -21.83
CA GLY A 16 9.83 -11.27 -23.13
C GLY A 16 9.77 -10.26 -24.28
N LEU A 17 9.02 -9.16 -24.12
CA LEU A 17 8.93 -8.10 -25.12
C LEU A 17 10.27 -7.39 -25.36
N LEU A 18 11.00 -7.08 -24.29
CA LEU A 18 12.33 -6.48 -24.40
C LEU A 18 13.31 -7.40 -25.13
N TYR A 19 13.28 -8.70 -24.82
CA TYR A 19 14.09 -9.70 -25.50
C TYR A 19 13.72 -9.80 -26.99
N GLU A 20 12.43 -9.85 -27.32
CA GLU A 20 11.96 -9.87 -28.71
C GLU A 20 12.46 -8.65 -29.49
N LEU A 21 12.34 -7.44 -28.92
CA LEU A 21 12.86 -6.21 -29.53
C LEU A 21 14.36 -6.27 -29.79
N GLU A 22 15.14 -6.82 -28.87
CA GLU A 22 16.58 -7.03 -29.06
C GLU A 22 16.87 -8.04 -30.17
N THR A 23 16.11 -9.14 -30.26
CA THR A 23 16.26 -10.11 -31.36
C THR A 23 15.93 -9.53 -32.73
N LEU A 24 15.04 -8.54 -32.79
CA LEU A 24 14.71 -7.78 -33.99
C LEU A 24 15.78 -6.73 -34.36
N GLY A 25 16.87 -6.64 -33.60
CA GLY A 25 18.01 -5.76 -33.87
C GLY A 25 17.96 -4.42 -33.14
N SER A 26 17.00 -4.21 -32.23
CA SER A 26 16.97 -3.02 -31.38
C SER A 26 18.12 -3.06 -30.39
N LYS A 27 18.82 -1.94 -30.21
CA LYS A 27 19.81 -1.78 -29.14
C LYS A 27 19.14 -1.05 -27.99
N LEU A 28 18.69 -1.82 -27.01
CA LEU A 28 18.04 -1.30 -25.82
C LEU A 28 19.08 -1.17 -24.71
N ASP A 29 19.42 0.06 -24.35
CA ASP A 29 20.25 0.34 -23.20
C ASP A 29 19.52 -0.05 -21.89
N HIS A 30 20.31 -0.22 -20.84
CA HIS A 30 19.80 -0.70 -19.56
C HIS A 30 18.82 0.29 -18.92
N GLU A 31 19.11 1.59 -18.99
CA GLU A 31 18.25 2.66 -18.47
C GLU A 31 16.89 2.69 -19.18
N PHE A 32 16.87 2.58 -20.52
CA PHE A 32 15.62 2.48 -21.27
C PHE A 32 14.73 1.30 -20.85
N LYS A 33 15.33 0.14 -20.55
CA LYS A 33 14.56 -1.04 -20.09
C LYS A 33 13.91 -0.76 -18.73
N GLU A 34 14.65 -0.15 -17.81
CA GLU A 34 14.14 0.25 -16.49
C GLU A 34 13.02 1.30 -16.63
N ASP A 35 13.22 2.32 -17.46
CA ASP A 35 12.25 3.41 -17.69
C ASP A 35 10.92 2.89 -18.22
N ILE A 36 10.95 2.00 -19.21
CA ILE A 36 9.74 1.39 -19.76
C ILE A 36 9.00 0.58 -18.69
N ILE A 37 9.73 -0.14 -17.85
CA ILE A 37 9.13 -0.90 -16.75
C ILE A 37 8.50 0.05 -15.74
N LEU A 38 9.23 1.08 -15.28
CA LEU A 38 8.71 2.09 -14.35
C LEU A 38 7.47 2.82 -14.90
N ALA A 39 7.48 3.17 -16.18
CA ALA A 39 6.36 3.81 -16.86
C ALA A 39 5.12 2.90 -16.88
N SER A 40 5.31 1.59 -17.02
CA SER A 40 4.22 0.61 -17.09
C SER A 40 3.49 0.35 -15.76
N LEU A 41 4.09 0.72 -14.62
CA LEU A 41 3.52 0.44 -13.29
C LEU A 41 2.35 1.38 -12.96
N PRO A 42 1.30 0.89 -12.28
CA PRO A 42 0.17 1.69 -11.80
C PRO A 42 0.59 2.78 -10.80
N PRO A 43 -0.27 3.80 -10.57
CA PRO A 43 -0.02 4.87 -9.59
C PRO A 43 0.20 4.37 -8.16
N LEU A 44 -0.34 3.20 -7.80
CA LEU A 44 -0.13 2.56 -6.49
C LEU A 44 1.36 2.27 -6.20
N PHE A 45 2.20 2.13 -7.22
CA PHE A 45 3.64 1.94 -7.09
C PHE A 45 4.43 3.26 -7.04
N SER A 46 3.78 4.41 -6.87
CA SER A 46 4.42 5.73 -6.87
C SER A 46 5.58 5.85 -5.87
N GLN A 47 5.43 5.28 -4.67
CA GLN A 47 6.50 5.27 -3.66
C GLN A 47 7.72 4.48 -4.14
N PHE A 48 7.51 3.34 -4.81
CA PHE A 48 8.59 2.56 -5.41
C PHE A 48 9.32 3.36 -6.50
N LYS A 49 8.57 4.00 -7.43
CA LYS A 49 9.16 4.83 -8.50
C LYS A 49 10.03 5.95 -7.93
N LEU A 50 9.52 6.65 -6.91
CA LEU A 50 10.26 7.72 -6.25
C LEU A 50 11.54 7.19 -5.61
N ASN A 51 11.47 6.06 -4.92
CA ASN A 51 12.63 5.44 -4.28
C ASN A 51 13.68 4.97 -5.30
N PHE A 52 13.26 4.33 -6.38
CA PHE A 52 14.13 3.87 -7.46
C PHE A 52 14.90 5.04 -8.09
N ASN A 53 14.17 6.09 -8.47
CA ASN A 53 14.73 7.29 -9.12
C ASN A 53 15.64 8.09 -8.19
N MET A 54 15.23 8.33 -6.94
CA MET A 54 16.00 9.15 -6.00
C MET A 54 17.28 8.47 -5.53
N ASN A 55 17.24 7.15 -5.30
CA ASN A 55 18.40 6.41 -4.83
C ASN A 55 19.31 5.92 -5.97
N LYS A 56 19.01 6.30 -7.23
CA LYS A 56 19.71 5.84 -8.42
C LYS A 56 19.91 4.33 -8.40
N MET A 57 18.85 3.60 -8.03
CA MET A 57 18.89 2.15 -8.05
C MET A 57 19.04 1.74 -9.50
N THR A 58 20.18 1.13 -9.84
CA THR A 58 20.31 0.37 -11.07
C THR A 58 20.20 -1.09 -10.70
N SER A 59 19.41 -1.86 -11.44
CA SER A 59 19.15 -3.26 -11.12
C SER A 59 18.98 -4.06 -12.39
N SER A 60 19.47 -5.30 -12.38
CA SER A 60 19.13 -6.23 -13.45
C SER A 60 17.61 -6.48 -13.49
N LEU A 61 17.05 -6.87 -14.64
CA LEU A 61 15.61 -7.15 -14.75
C LEU A 61 15.09 -8.17 -13.70
N PRO A 62 15.82 -9.26 -13.38
CA PRO A 62 15.42 -10.17 -12.32
C PRO A 62 15.43 -9.54 -10.91
N GLU A 63 16.40 -8.67 -10.62
CA GLU A 63 16.44 -7.95 -9.34
C GLU A 63 15.28 -6.97 -9.21
N MET A 64 15.00 -6.21 -10.28
CA MET A 64 13.88 -5.29 -10.33
C MET A 64 12.54 -6.03 -10.14
N MET A 65 12.41 -7.23 -10.71
CA MET A 65 11.25 -8.11 -10.50
C MET A 65 11.07 -8.50 -9.04
N ASN A 66 12.15 -8.90 -8.35
CA ASN A 66 12.10 -9.23 -6.93
C ASN A 66 11.71 -8.02 -6.08
N GLN A 67 12.33 -6.86 -6.34
CA GLN A 67 12.02 -5.62 -5.62
C GLN A 67 10.57 -5.18 -5.82
N LEU A 68 10.05 -5.28 -7.05
CA LEU A 68 8.65 -4.96 -7.35
C LEU A 68 7.68 -5.96 -6.70
N THR A 69 8.06 -7.23 -6.58
CA THR A 69 7.25 -8.25 -5.89
C THR A 69 7.11 -7.91 -4.40
N VAL A 70 8.21 -7.50 -3.75
CA VAL A 70 8.16 -7.02 -2.36
C VAL A 70 7.31 -5.75 -2.25
N ALA A 71 7.44 -4.81 -3.20
CA ALA A 71 6.63 -3.60 -3.22
C ALA A 71 5.13 -3.91 -3.42
N GLU A 72 4.79 -4.94 -4.17
CA GLU A 72 3.41 -5.40 -4.37
C GLU A 72 2.76 -5.84 -3.06
N GLU A 73 3.48 -6.56 -2.19
CA GLU A 73 2.97 -6.97 -0.88
C GLU A 73 2.59 -5.76 -0.02
N VAL A 74 3.45 -4.74 0.00
CA VAL A 74 3.20 -3.47 0.70
C VAL A 74 2.00 -2.74 0.09
N VAL A 75 1.93 -2.64 -1.24
CA VAL A 75 0.79 -2.02 -1.95
C VAL A 75 -0.52 -2.77 -1.65
N ARG A 76 -0.48 -4.10 -1.55
CA ARG A 76 -1.63 -4.92 -1.17
C ARG A 76 -2.03 -4.65 0.27
N GLU A 77 -1.12 -4.44 1.21
CA GLU A 77 -1.52 -4.07 2.58
C GLU A 77 -2.24 -2.72 2.63
N HIS A 78 -1.75 -1.74 1.87
CA HIS A 78 -2.24 -0.35 1.90
C HIS A 78 -3.40 -0.05 0.94
N ARG A 79 -3.91 -1.03 0.17
CA ARG A 79 -5.03 -0.81 -0.75
C ARG A 79 -6.31 -0.46 0.06
N PRO A 80 -7.03 0.63 -0.29
CA PRO A 80 -8.26 1.00 0.40
C PRO A 80 -9.32 -0.10 0.22
N GLY A 81 -9.75 -0.68 1.34
CA GLY A 81 -10.63 -1.86 1.40
C GLY A 81 -9.97 -3.08 2.04
N ASN A 82 -8.65 -3.06 2.19
CA ASN A 82 -7.86 -4.12 2.79
C ASN A 82 -7.79 -3.86 4.30
N VAL A 83 -8.95 -3.90 4.95
CA VAL A 83 -9.03 -3.88 6.40
C VAL A 83 -8.44 -5.21 6.86
N HIS A 84 -7.16 -5.21 7.26
CA HIS A 84 -6.69 -6.21 8.20
C HIS A 84 -7.56 -6.05 9.44
N MET A 85 -8.65 -6.81 9.49
CA MET A 85 -9.39 -7.06 10.71
C MET A 85 -8.38 -7.74 11.63
N ALA A 86 -7.72 -6.97 12.49
CA ALA A 86 -7.08 -7.53 13.66
C ALA A 86 -8.16 -8.33 14.38
N GLU A 87 -8.08 -9.67 14.31
CA GLU A 87 -8.99 -10.55 15.01
C GLU A 87 -8.94 -10.16 16.49
N GLY A 88 -10.03 -9.55 16.96
CA GLY A 88 -10.24 -9.27 18.35
C GLY A 88 -10.30 -10.58 19.12
N SER A 89 -9.21 -10.92 19.81
CA SER A 89 -9.30 -11.83 20.95
C SER A 89 -9.76 -11.03 22.17
N SER A 90 -10.84 -11.53 22.76
CA SER A 90 -11.68 -10.86 23.74
C SER A 90 -11.06 -10.81 25.15
N ARG A 91 -11.48 -9.77 25.91
CA ARG A 91 -11.51 -9.63 27.40
C ARG A 91 -10.17 -9.17 27.99
N LEU A 92 -10.10 -8.05 28.73
CA LEU A 92 -10.69 -7.87 30.05
C LEU A 92 -11.20 -6.44 30.30
N LYS A 93 -12.41 -6.32 30.85
CA LYS A 93 -12.96 -5.08 31.42
C LYS A 93 -12.16 -4.64 32.65
N PRO A 94 -11.91 -3.32 32.85
CA PRO A 94 -11.78 -2.77 34.19
C PRO A 94 -13.07 -2.07 34.65
N LYS A 95 -13.67 -2.66 35.67
CA LYS A 95 -14.61 -2.13 36.68
C LYS A 95 -15.04 -0.66 36.56
N CYS A 96 -16.36 -0.50 36.36
CA CYS A 96 -17.13 0.65 36.80
C CYS A 96 -16.93 0.89 38.31
N LYS A 97 -16.43 2.08 38.71
CA LYS A 97 -16.53 2.57 40.09
C LYS A 97 -17.71 3.55 40.17
N LYS A 98 -18.79 3.08 40.79
CA LYS A 98 -19.95 3.88 41.22
C LYS A 98 -19.49 4.95 42.23
N GLY A 99 -19.57 6.23 41.85
CA GLY A 99 -19.68 7.33 42.80
C GLY A 99 -21.12 7.39 43.32
N LYS A 100 -21.28 7.30 44.65
CA LYS A 100 -22.59 7.27 45.32
C LYS A 100 -23.30 8.62 45.23
N SER A 101 -24.59 8.56 44.93
CA SER A 101 -25.60 9.61 45.08
C SER A 101 -25.76 10.05 46.53
N TYR A 102 -25.95 11.35 46.77
CA TYR A 102 -26.60 11.91 47.95
C TYR A 102 -27.84 12.71 47.53
N SER A 103 -29.00 12.07 47.72
CA SER A 103 -30.31 12.59 48.15
C SER A 103 -30.78 14.00 47.72
N ASP A 104 -31.76 13.95 46.83
CA ASP A 104 -33.04 14.69 46.81
C ASP A 104 -33.38 15.60 48.01
N ARG A 105 -33.72 16.86 47.70
CA ARG A 105 -34.83 17.55 48.37
C ARG A 105 -35.47 18.60 47.45
N HIS A 106 -36.64 18.26 46.91
CA HIS A 106 -37.64 19.19 46.38
C HIS A 106 -38.00 20.34 47.36
N ARG A 107 -38.07 21.60 46.89
CA ARG A 107 -39.24 22.51 47.11
C ARG A 107 -39.19 23.85 46.33
N THR A 108 -40.12 23.94 45.37
CA THR A 108 -41.09 25.04 45.10
C THR A 108 -40.69 26.50 44.86
N ARG A 109 -41.20 26.97 43.70
CA ARG A 109 -42.00 28.19 43.43
C ARG A 109 -41.31 29.56 43.36
N SER A 110 -41.27 30.04 42.12
CA SER A 110 -41.99 31.25 41.64
C SER A 110 -41.52 32.65 42.03
N SER A 111 -41.49 33.48 40.97
CA SER A 111 -41.82 34.91 40.90
C SER A 111 -40.67 35.92 41.01
N SER A 112 -40.40 36.51 39.84
CA SER A 112 -40.28 37.95 39.56
C SER A 112 -40.55 38.89 40.73
N TYR A 113 -39.65 39.86 40.97
CA TYR A 113 -39.69 41.22 40.42
C TYR A 113 -38.27 41.79 40.34
#